data_AF-A0A2I0PPM2-F1
#
_entry.id   AF-A0A2I0PPM2-F1
#
_cell.length_a   1.000
_cell.length_b   1.000
_cell.length_c   1.000
_cell.angle_alpha   90.00
_cell.angle_beta   90.00
_cell.angle_gamma   90.00
#
_symmetry.space_group_name_H-M   'P 1'
#
loop_
_entity.id
_entity.type
_entity.pdbx_description
1 polymer ?
#
loop_
_entity_poly.entity_id
_entity_poly.type
_entity_poly.pdbx_seq_one_letter_code
_entity_poly.pdbx_strand_id
1 'polypeptide(L)'
;MKSALYFADDQVSDAFFKLQSGRVEEKEIFEQLNTAFDVIAKDPFCGIQVPKRLIPKLYITKYGIDNLWKYNFHKNWRLMYSVAGDGTQVIALVLEWLPHKEYERRFGY
;
A
#
# COMPACT_ATOMS: atom_id res chain seq x y z
N MET A 1 -8.15 12.17 -10.10
CA MET A 1 -9.30 11.28 -10.34
C MET A 1 -9.49 10.48 -9.07
N LYS A 2 -10.68 10.47 -8.46
CA LYS A 2 -10.86 9.77 -7.17
C LYS A 2 -10.89 8.26 -7.37
N SER A 3 -10.41 7.51 -6.38
CA SER A 3 -10.44 6.05 -6.36
C SER A 3 -11.12 5.53 -5.10
N ALA A 4 -11.74 4.35 -5.21
CA ALA A 4 -12.15 3.57 -4.06
C ALA A 4 -10.94 2.78 -3.53
N LEU A 5 -10.80 2.70 -2.21
CA LEU A 5 -9.68 1.99 -1.58
C LEU A 5 -10.16 0.68 -0.97
N TYR A 6 -9.45 -0.40 -1.28
CA TYR A 6 -9.69 -1.74 -0.75
C TYR A 6 -8.40 -2.36 -0.24
N PHE A 7 -8.50 -3.28 0.70
CA PHE A 7 -7.39 -4.13 1.13
C PHE A 7 -7.30 -5.37 0.23
N ALA A 8 -6.08 -5.83 -0.02
CA ALA A 8 -5.83 -6.97 -0.90
C ALA A 8 -6.35 -8.30 -0.34
N ASP A 9 -6.37 -8.45 0.98
CA ASP A 9 -6.95 -9.60 1.68
C ASP A 9 -7.35 -9.23 3.12
N ASP A 10 -8.03 -10.16 3.79
CA ASP A 10 -8.49 -9.99 5.18
C ASP A 10 -7.32 -9.89 6.18
N GLN A 11 -6.16 -10.47 5.86
CA GLN A 11 -4.99 -10.37 6.73
C GLN A 11 -4.45 -8.94 6.77
N VAL A 12 -4.47 -8.26 5.62
CA VAL A 12 -4.07 -6.86 5.50
C VAL A 12 -5.07 -5.98 6.24
N SER A 13 -6.38 -6.18 6.07
CA SER A 13 -7.38 -5.37 6.78
C SER A 13 -7.29 -5.59 8.30
N ASP A 14 -7.16 -6.84 8.76
CA ASP A 14 -6.98 -7.18 10.17
C ASP A 14 -5.70 -6.56 10.75
N ALA A 15 -4.59 -6.61 10.00
CA ALA A 15 -3.34 -5.99 10.41
C ALA A 15 -3.49 -4.48 10.58
N PHE A 16 -4.24 -3.83 9.70
CA PHE A 16 -4.52 -2.39 9.80
C PHE A 16 -5.32 -2.06 11.06
N PHE A 17 -6.44 -2.74 11.30
CA PHE A 17 -7.28 -2.46 12.46
C PHE A 17 -6.61 -2.82 13.79
N LYS A 18 -5.70 -3.80 13.82
CA LYS A 18 -4.89 -4.11 15.01
C LYS A 18 -3.99 -2.94 15.44
N LEU A 19 -3.53 -2.09 14.51
CA LEU A 19 -2.70 -0.94 14.85
C LEU A 19 -3.45 0.08 15.72
N GLN A 20 -4.78 0.18 15.56
CA GLN A 20 -5.61 1.14 16.28
C GLN A 20 -5.58 0.91 17.81
N SER A 21 -5.50 -0.36 18.24
CA SER A 21 -5.47 -0.74 19.66
C SER A 21 -4.05 -1.05 20.17
N GLY A 22 -3.03 -0.83 19.34
CA GLY A 22 -1.64 -1.11 19.64
C GLY A 22 -0.96 -0.08 20.56
N ARG A 23 0.38 -0.14 20.57
CA ARG A 23 1.24 0.83 21.28
C ARG A 23 1.17 2.21 20.63
N VAL A 24 1.76 3.20 21.29
CA VAL A 24 1.81 4.60 20.80
C VAL A 24 2.34 4.69 19.37
N GLU A 25 3.41 3.97 19.04
CA GLU A 25 3.98 3.95 17.68
C GLU A 25 3.04 3.32 16.65
N GLU A 26 2.31 2.26 17.03
CA GLU A 26 1.36 1.59 16.14
C GLU A 26 0.15 2.49 15.85
N LYS A 27 -0.33 3.22 16.85
CA LYS A 27 -1.39 4.23 16.68
C LYS A 27 -0.94 5.38 15.79
N GLU A 28 0.30 5.85 15.94
CA GLU A 28 0.88 6.86 15.05
C GLU A 28 0.91 6.34 13.59
N ILE A 29 1.34 5.09 13.37
CA ILE A 29 1.30 4.46 12.04
C ILE A 29 -0.14 4.38 11.51
N PHE A 30 -1.11 4.01 12.36
CA PHE A 30 -2.52 3.92 11.99
C PHE A 30 -3.07 5.27 11.49
N GLU A 31 -2.80 6.37 12.22
CA GLU A 31 -3.23 7.72 11.82
C GLU A 31 -2.57 8.17 10.50
N GLN A 32 -1.27 7.86 10.34
CA GLN A 32 -0.52 8.19 9.14
C GLN A 32 -0.99 7.37 7.92
N LEU A 33 -1.34 6.11 8.12
CA LEU A 33 -1.94 5.26 7.08
C LEU A 33 -3.31 5.78 6.65
N ASN A 34 -4.19 6.15 7.58
CA ASN A 34 -5.47 6.77 7.24
C ASN A 34 -5.26 8.04 6.39
N THR A 35 -4.29 8.87 6.77
CA THR A 35 -3.93 10.07 5.99
C THR A 35 -3.43 9.69 4.58
N ALA A 36 -2.57 8.67 4.47
CA ALA A 36 -2.09 8.18 3.18
C ALA A 36 -3.23 7.62 2.32
N PHE A 37 -4.17 6.90 2.93
CA PHE A 37 -5.36 6.37 2.25
C PHE A 37 -6.24 7.48 1.70
N ASP A 38 -6.47 8.56 2.46
CA ASP A 38 -7.21 9.72 1.97
C ASP A 38 -6.52 10.41 0.79
N VAL A 39 -5.19 10.49 0.81
CA VAL A 39 -4.40 11.06 -0.30
C VAL A 39 -4.51 10.18 -1.54
N ILE A 40 -4.33 8.86 -1.39
CA ILE A 40 -4.43 7.89 -2.50
C ILE A 40 -5.85 7.81 -3.04
N ALA A 41 -6.87 7.90 -2.18
CA ALA A 41 -8.27 7.93 -2.61
C ALA A 41 -8.59 9.19 -3.44
N LYS A 42 -7.93 10.33 -3.17
CA LYS A 42 -8.08 11.55 -3.98
C LYS A 42 -7.31 11.47 -5.30
N ASP A 43 -6.11 10.89 -5.26
CA ASP A 43 -5.25 10.68 -6.41
C ASP A 43 -4.47 9.36 -6.29
N PRO A 44 -4.92 8.27 -6.94
CA PRO A 44 -4.29 6.97 -6.83
C PRO A 44 -2.91 6.92 -7.49
N PHE A 45 -2.56 7.89 -8.32
CA PHE A 45 -1.29 7.95 -9.04
C PHE A 45 -0.26 8.85 -8.33
N CYS A 46 -0.54 9.32 -7.11
CA CYS A 46 0.36 10.19 -6.35
C CYS A 46 1.63 9.49 -5.82
N GLY A 47 1.65 8.15 -5.83
CA GLY A 47 2.80 7.35 -5.44
C GLY A 47 3.89 7.27 -6.52
N ILE A 48 5.00 6.60 -6.18
CA ILE A 48 6.07 6.28 -7.12
C ILE A 48 5.75 4.92 -7.75
N GLN A 49 5.57 4.89 -9.06
CA GLN A 49 5.38 3.64 -9.79
C GLN A 49 6.66 2.78 -9.74
N VAL A 50 6.52 1.52 -9.35
CA VAL A 50 7.62 0.55 -9.37
C VAL A 50 7.75 -0.02 -10.79
N PRO A 51 8.95 0.02 -11.41
CA PRO A 51 9.17 -0.62 -12.71
C PRO A 51 8.76 -2.10 -12.70
N LYS A 52 8.02 -2.56 -13.72
CA LYS A 52 7.47 -3.93 -13.78
C LYS A 52 8.50 -5.04 -13.48
N ARG A 53 9.74 -4.86 -13.96
CA ARG A 53 10.86 -5.80 -13.73
C ARG A 53 11.30 -5.93 -12.25
N LEU A 54 10.98 -4.93 -11.43
CA LEU A 54 11.33 -4.86 -10.00
C LEU A 54 10.17 -5.28 -9.08
N ILE A 55 9.00 -5.61 -9.64
CA ILE A 55 7.85 -6.06 -8.84
C ILE A 55 8.18 -7.45 -8.27
N PRO A 56 8.19 -7.63 -6.93
CA PRO A 56 8.41 -8.93 -6.33
C PRO A 56 7.40 -9.96 -6.83
N LYS A 57 7.89 -11.14 -7.24
CA LYS A 57 7.04 -12.24 -7.76
C LYS A 57 5.94 -12.64 -6.77
N LEU A 58 6.23 -12.54 -5.47
CA LEU A 58 5.25 -12.82 -4.41
C LEU A 58 3.96 -12.01 -4.58
N TYR A 59 4.04 -10.72 -4.94
CA TYR A 59 2.83 -9.92 -5.10
C TYR A 59 2.03 -10.29 -6.35
N ILE A 60 2.73 -10.62 -7.44
CA ILE A 60 2.10 -11.08 -8.68
C ILE A 60 1.37 -12.40 -8.42
N THR A 61 2.03 -13.36 -7.76
CA THR A 61 1.45 -14.67 -7.46
C THR A 61 0.33 -14.59 -6.43
N LYS A 62 0.49 -13.79 -5.38
CA LYS A 62 -0.49 -13.70 -4.29
C LYS A 62 -1.73 -12.89 -4.67
N TYR A 63 -1.53 -11.77 -5.39
CA TYR A 63 -2.59 -10.78 -5.62
C TYR A 63 -2.96 -10.62 -7.10
N GLY A 64 -2.27 -11.28 -8.03
CA GLY A 64 -2.60 -11.21 -9.46
C GLY A 64 -2.36 -9.84 -10.10
N ILE A 65 -1.56 -8.98 -9.47
CA ILE A 65 -1.33 -7.61 -9.94
C ILE A 65 -0.33 -7.55 -11.10
N ASP A 66 -0.49 -6.56 -11.97
CA ASP A 66 0.41 -6.28 -13.11
C ASP A 66 1.13 -4.91 -12.99
N ASN A 67 0.78 -4.14 -11.96
CA ASN A 67 1.38 -2.86 -11.60
C ASN A 67 1.56 -2.76 -10.08
N LEU A 68 2.48 -1.89 -9.65
CA LEU A 68 2.78 -1.68 -8.24
C LEU A 68 3.20 -0.22 -8.03
N TRP A 69 2.69 0.37 -6.97
CA TRP A 69 2.93 1.74 -6.55
C TRP A 69 3.44 1.75 -5.12
N LYS A 70 4.40 2.63 -4.87
CA LYS A 70 5.00 2.86 -3.56
C LYS A 70 4.68 4.27 -3.10
N TYR A 71 4.05 4.40 -1.94
CA TYR A 71 3.86 5.68 -1.28
C TYR A 71 4.73 5.72 -0.02
N ASN A 72 5.62 6.72 0.07
CA ASN A 72 6.44 6.93 1.25
C ASN A 72 5.63 7.76 2.24
N PHE A 73 5.34 7.20 3.41
CA PHE A 73 4.63 7.90 4.48
C PHE A 73 5.41 7.70 5.78
N HIS A 74 5.40 8.71 6.64
CA HIS A 74 6.01 8.69 7.98
C HIS A 74 7.42 8.06 8.11
N LYS A 75 8.45 8.91 8.25
CA LYS A 75 9.85 8.52 8.46
C LYS A 75 10.34 7.51 7.40
N ASN A 76 10.29 6.23 7.75
CA ASN A 76 10.89 5.12 7.01
C ASN A 76 9.85 4.08 6.56
N TRP A 77 8.56 4.39 6.55
CA TRP A 77 7.53 3.47 6.09
C TRP A 77 7.20 3.64 4.61
N ARG A 78 6.87 2.52 3.97
CA ARG A 78 6.48 2.44 2.56
C ARG A 78 5.17 1.67 2.48
N LEU A 79 4.16 2.28 1.88
CA LEU A 79 2.89 1.67 1.57
C LEU A 79 2.97 1.16 0.12
N MET A 80 2.67 -0.12 -0.05
CA MET A 80 2.63 -0.79 -1.34
C MET A 80 1.17 -1.00 -1.72
N TYR A 81 0.81 -0.54 -2.91
CA TYR A 81 -0.54 -0.68 -3.43
C TYR A 81 -0.53 -0.88 -4.94
N SER A 82 -1.57 -1.47 -5.49
CA SER A 82 -1.82 -1.59 -6.93
C SER A 82 -2.98 -0.67 -7.31
N VAL A 83 -3.03 -0.26 -8.57
CA VAL A 83 -4.13 0.55 -9.09
C VAL A 83 -4.80 -0.20 -10.23
N ALA A 84 -6.08 -0.50 -10.09
CA ALA A 84 -6.89 -1.14 -11.10
C ALA A 84 -8.02 -0.19 -11.54
N GLY A 85 -8.54 -0.38 -12.75
CA GLY A 85 -9.69 0.38 -13.22
C GLY A 85 -10.16 -0.09 -14.59
N ASP A 86 -11.43 0.14 -14.88
CA ASP A 86 -12.09 -0.25 -16.13
C ASP A 86 -12.44 0.96 -17.03
N GLY A 87 -11.92 2.14 -16.68
CA GLY A 87 -12.22 3.40 -17.36
C GLY A 87 -13.42 4.15 -16.80
N THR A 88 -14.25 3.50 -15.96
CA THR A 88 -15.36 4.15 -15.25
C THR A 88 -15.06 4.33 -13.77
N GLN A 89 -14.36 3.38 -13.17
CA GLN A 89 -13.93 3.44 -11.78
C GLN A 89 -12.44 3.14 -11.66
N VAL A 90 -11.82 3.77 -10.67
CA VAL A 90 -10.44 3.48 -10.28
C VAL A 90 -10.44 2.94 -8.86
N ILE A 91 -9.66 1.90 -8.65
CA ILE A 91 -9.50 1.19 -7.39
C ILE A 91 -8.04 1.23 -7.00
N ALA A 92 -7.76 1.65 -5.76
CA ALA A 92 -6.47 1.47 -5.12
C ALA A 92 -6.54 0.24 -4.20
N LEU A 93 -5.73 -0.78 -4.48
CA LEU A 93 -5.66 -2.02 -3.73
C LEU A 93 -4.43 -2.01 -2.81
N VAL A 94 -4.62 -1.85 -1.51
CA VAL A 94 -3.56 -1.84 -0.49
C VAL A 94 -3.04 -3.26 -0.26
N LEU A 95 -1.75 -3.47 -0.52
CA LEU A 95 -1.12 -4.80 -0.47
C LEU A 95 -0.36 -5.06 0.84
N GLU A 96 0.44 -4.09 1.28
CA GLU A 96 1.14 -4.10 2.57
C GLU A 96 1.77 -2.72 2.86
N TRP A 97 2.16 -2.50 4.12
CA TRP A 97 3.03 -1.42 4.52
C TRP A 97 4.16 -1.94 5.40
N LEU A 98 5.36 -1.41 5.20
CA LEU A 98 6.55 -1.93 5.86
C LEU A 98 7.64 -0.86 6.03
N PRO A 99 8.51 -1.02 7.05
CA PRO A 99 9.66 -0.15 7.23
C PRO A 99 10.72 -0.39 6.14
N HIS A 100 11.61 0.59 5.99
CA HIS A 100 12.66 0.61 4.95
C HIS A 100 13.44 -0.69 4.81
N LYS A 101 13.88 -1.25 5.95
CA LYS A 101 14.72 -2.45 5.99
C LYS A 101 14.01 -3.67 5.41
N GLU A 102 12.72 -3.83 5.73
CA GLU A 102 11.93 -4.93 5.19
C GLU A 102 11.61 -4.69 3.70
N TYR A 103 11.48 -3.43 3.28
CA TYR A 103 11.33 -3.08 1.87
C TYR A 103 12.57 -3.47 1.07
N GLU A 104 13.77 -3.15 1.55
CA GLU A 104 15.01 -3.54 0.85
C GLU A 104 15.10 -5.05 0.69
N ARG A 105 14.83 -5.79 1.78
CA ARG A 105 14.78 -7.26 1.75
C ARG A 105 13.76 -7.80 0.76
N ARG A 106 12.55 -7.23 0.74
CA ARG A 106 11.46 -7.69 -0.12
C ARG A 106 11.75 -7.47 -1.60
N PHE A 107 12.43 -6.36 -1.92
CA PHE A 107 12.76 -5.96 -3.29
C PHE A 107 14.15 -6.43 -3.74
N GLY A 108 14.95 -7.01 -2.84
CA GLY A 108 16.30 -7.50 -3.13
C GLY A 108 17.29 -6.38 -3.41
N TYR A 109 17.16 -5.24 -2.73
CA TYR A 109 18.12 -4.14 -2.79
C TYR A 109 19.30 -4.34 -1.85
#